data_AF-A0A848RPB3-F1
#
_entry.id   AF-A0A848RPB3-F1
#
_cell.length_a   1.000
_cell.length_b   1.000
_cell.length_c   1.000
_cell.angle_alpha   90.00
_cell.angle_beta   90.00
_cell.angle_gamma   90.00
#
_symmetry.space_group_name_H-M   'P 1'
#
loop_
_entity.id
_entity.type
_entity.pdbx_description
1 polymer ?
#
loop_
_entity_poly.entity_id
_entity_poly.type
_entity_poly.pdbx_seq_one_letter_code
_entity_poly.pdbx_strand_id
1 'polypeptide(L)'
;MNEPTSPAAENPGAMNGQPGVSGQSGVENSAEPGNPAAQSKAGFWGVPVGQPAPNWNIANLLTVLRLVMIPVFIWLMFVSNSPARWAALAVFALASLTDKLDGSLARGRNLVTDFGKLADPIADKALVLAAFVLLALQPGLWWMWIVTVLVFVREIGITLLRLAMVKIAVMPASRGGKLKTVTQIVLILVLLVPWPALAPGAWPAIHVASVVLAVLVVGITVGTGLDYVRQAIRLTHQTSR
;
A
#
# COMPACT_ATOMS: atom_id res chain seq x y z
N MET A 1 18.46 71.85 -32.70
CA MET A 1 19.29 72.02 -33.90
C MET A 1 20.66 71.46 -33.60
N ASN A 2 21.28 70.84 -34.61
CA ASN A 2 22.65 70.33 -34.66
C ASN A 2 23.65 71.51 -34.50
N GLU A 3 24.95 71.38 -34.21
CA GLU A 3 25.85 70.30 -33.74
C GLU A 3 27.15 71.00 -33.26
N PRO A 4 28.18 70.31 -32.70
CA PRO A 4 29.40 70.12 -33.52
C PRO A 4 30.32 68.91 -33.18
N THR A 5 31.00 68.40 -34.22
CA THR A 5 32.38 67.80 -34.28
C THR A 5 32.81 66.71 -33.25
N SER A 6 33.19 65.45 -33.59
CA SER A 6 34.13 64.92 -34.64
C SER A 6 35.63 65.17 -34.32
N PRO A 7 36.64 64.36 -34.75
CA PRO A 7 36.66 63.12 -35.57
C PRO A 7 37.52 61.94 -34.99
N ALA A 8 37.64 60.82 -35.74
CA ALA A 8 38.80 59.90 -35.95
C ALA A 8 38.33 58.45 -36.22
N ALA A 9 38.44 57.90 -37.44
CA ALA A 9 39.57 57.09 -37.99
C ALA A 9 39.50 55.59 -37.59
N GLU A 10 39.83 54.58 -38.44
CA GLU A 10 40.53 54.60 -39.74
C GLU A 10 40.05 53.46 -40.70
N ASN A 11 40.56 53.43 -41.93
CA ASN A 11 40.30 52.45 -43.03
C ASN A 11 41.66 51.72 -43.35
N PRO A 12 41.92 50.96 -44.45
CA PRO A 12 41.10 50.17 -45.41
C PRO A 12 41.41 48.63 -45.32
N GLY A 13 40.77 47.68 -46.03
CA GLY A 13 40.87 47.30 -47.45
C GLY A 13 42.20 46.57 -47.80
N ALA A 14 42.30 45.51 -48.63
CA ALA A 14 41.37 44.65 -49.39
C ALA A 14 42.15 43.34 -49.80
N MET A 15 41.82 42.41 -50.73
CA MET A 15 40.76 42.24 -51.75
C MET A 15 40.72 40.77 -52.28
N ASN A 16 39.55 40.31 -52.78
CA ASN A 16 39.31 39.28 -53.83
C ASN A 16 39.81 37.80 -53.74
N GLY A 17 38.93 36.86 -54.12
CA GLY A 17 39.23 35.43 -54.40
C GLY A 17 37.97 34.55 -54.55
N GLN A 18 37.88 33.71 -55.60
CA GLN A 18 36.71 32.87 -55.94
C GLN A 18 36.99 31.34 -55.70
N PRO A 19 36.18 30.36 -56.18
CA PRO A 19 34.92 29.87 -55.58
C PRO A 19 34.89 28.33 -55.39
N GLY A 20 33.92 27.76 -54.67
CA GLY A 20 33.81 26.27 -54.58
C GLY A 20 32.58 25.70 -53.86
N VAL A 21 31.81 24.90 -54.60
CA VAL A 21 30.54 24.23 -54.27
C VAL A 21 30.65 23.02 -53.31
N SER A 22 29.53 22.76 -52.59
CA SER A 22 29.05 21.49 -51.98
C SER A 22 29.58 20.99 -50.62
N GLY A 23 28.62 20.52 -49.80
CA GLY A 23 28.72 19.20 -49.15
C GLY A 23 28.42 19.12 -47.65
N GLN A 24 27.38 18.36 -47.30
CA GLN A 24 27.24 17.58 -46.05
C GLN A 24 27.16 18.34 -44.70
N SER A 25 26.73 17.73 -43.60
CA SER A 25 25.60 16.80 -43.37
C SER A 25 25.27 16.82 -41.86
N GLY A 26 24.23 16.10 -41.41
CA GLY A 26 23.71 16.22 -40.04
C GLY A 26 24.72 15.88 -38.94
N VAL A 27 24.73 16.67 -37.87
CA VAL A 27 25.36 16.30 -36.60
C VAL A 27 24.51 15.18 -35.98
N GLU A 28 25.03 13.96 -35.99
CA GLU A 28 24.35 12.80 -35.43
C GLU A 28 24.15 12.94 -33.92
N ASN A 29 22.95 12.60 -33.44
CA ASN A 29 22.71 12.37 -32.02
C ASN A 29 23.17 10.94 -31.65
N SER A 30 24.49 10.74 -31.66
CA SER A 30 25.14 9.45 -31.42
C SER A 30 25.05 9.03 -29.95
N ALA A 31 23.89 8.49 -29.57
CA ALA A 31 23.69 7.83 -28.29
C ALA A 31 24.58 6.57 -28.18
N GLU A 32 25.67 6.65 -27.41
CA GLU A 32 26.62 5.54 -27.20
C GLU A 32 25.93 4.28 -26.63
N PRO A 33 25.86 3.16 -27.37
CA PRO A 33 25.23 1.93 -26.89
C PRO A 33 26.23 1.08 -26.10
N GLY A 34 26.79 1.60 -25.00
CA GLY A 34 27.99 1.01 -24.39
C GLY A 34 28.24 1.14 -22.88
N ASN A 35 27.41 1.84 -22.09
CA ASN A 35 27.71 2.07 -20.66
C ASN A 35 26.90 1.16 -19.70
N PRO A 36 27.43 0.02 -19.23
CA PRO A 36 26.73 -0.86 -18.29
C PRO A 36 26.53 -0.26 -16.89
N ALA A 37 27.28 0.77 -16.50
CA ALA A 37 27.10 1.42 -15.19
C ALA A 37 25.80 2.24 -15.11
N ALA A 38 25.22 2.64 -16.24
CA ALA A 38 24.00 3.45 -16.28
C ALA A 38 22.73 2.68 -15.86
N GLN A 39 22.71 1.35 -15.95
CA GLN A 39 21.51 0.52 -15.71
C GLN A 39 21.39 0.03 -14.25
N SER A 40 22.44 0.13 -13.44
CA SER A 40 22.51 -0.46 -12.08
C SER A 40 21.89 0.44 -10.97
N LYS A 41 20.70 0.99 -11.23
CA LYS A 41 19.92 1.77 -10.24
C LYS A 41 18.43 1.39 -10.15
N ALA A 42 18.02 0.28 -10.76
CA ALA A 42 16.76 -0.37 -10.43
C ALA A 42 16.91 -1.12 -9.09
N GLY A 43 16.42 -0.54 -8.00
CA GLY A 43 16.27 -1.27 -6.73
C GLY A 43 15.27 -2.43 -6.87
N PHE A 44 15.22 -3.33 -5.87
CA PHE A 44 14.45 -4.59 -5.86
C PHE A 44 12.93 -4.48 -6.20
N TRP A 45 12.39 -3.26 -6.29
CA TRP A 45 10.98 -2.97 -6.62
C TRP A 45 10.77 -2.13 -7.89
N GLY A 46 11.82 -1.90 -8.70
CA GLY A 46 11.70 -1.20 -10.00
C GLY A 46 11.40 0.30 -9.93
N VAL A 47 11.52 0.92 -8.75
CA VAL A 47 11.29 2.36 -8.55
C VAL A 47 12.59 3.14 -8.84
N PRO A 48 12.56 4.24 -9.62
CA PRO A 48 13.74 5.10 -9.82
C PRO A 48 14.23 5.69 -8.49
N VAL A 49 15.56 5.77 -8.29
CA VAL A 49 16.14 6.35 -7.07
C VAL A 49 16.11 7.88 -7.09
N GLY A 50 14.93 8.44 -6.82
CA GLY A 50 14.82 9.76 -6.21
C GLY A 50 15.50 9.75 -4.82
N GLN A 51 15.78 10.93 -4.27
CA GLN A 51 16.37 11.00 -2.91
C GLN A 51 15.48 10.25 -1.91
N PRO A 52 16.05 9.41 -1.02
CA PRO A 52 15.27 8.66 -0.05
C PRO A 52 14.50 9.64 0.85
N ALA A 53 13.17 9.49 0.89
CA ALA A 53 12.33 10.31 1.76
C ALA A 53 12.80 10.18 3.21
N PRO A 54 12.89 11.28 4.00
CA PRO A 54 13.37 11.23 5.37
C PRO A 54 12.61 10.20 6.21
N ASN A 55 13.34 9.41 7.00
CA ASN A 55 12.77 8.41 7.90
C ASN A 55 11.75 9.02 8.88
N TRP A 56 11.94 10.29 9.25
CA TRP A 56 10.94 11.06 10.00
C TRP A 56 10.05 11.83 9.03
N ASN A 57 8.90 11.26 8.70
CA ASN A 57 7.86 11.91 7.91
C ASN A 57 6.46 11.49 8.39
N ILE A 58 5.42 12.18 7.91
CA ILE A 58 4.04 12.01 8.38
C ILE A 58 3.53 10.57 8.18
N ALA A 59 3.94 9.88 7.12
CA ALA A 59 3.53 8.49 6.88
C ALA A 59 4.13 7.56 7.93
N ASN A 60 5.46 7.60 8.13
CA ASN A 60 6.09 6.76 9.13
C ASN A 60 5.55 7.02 10.56
N LEU A 61 5.21 8.27 10.89
CA LEU A 61 4.55 8.60 12.15
C LEU A 61 3.16 7.92 12.28
N LEU A 62 2.38 7.83 11.20
CA LEU A 62 1.09 7.14 11.17
C LEU A 62 1.27 5.61 11.23
N THR A 63 2.28 5.03 10.59
CA THR A 63 2.63 3.60 10.71
C THR A 63 3.05 3.24 12.14
N VAL A 64 3.93 4.04 12.77
CA VAL A 64 4.37 3.84 14.15
C VAL A 64 3.22 4.03 15.14
N LEU A 65 2.35 5.03 14.94
CA LEU A 65 1.14 5.22 15.74
C LEU A 65 0.22 3.99 15.65
N ARG A 66 -0.03 3.48 14.43
CA ARG A 66 -0.83 2.27 14.18
C ARG A 66 -0.23 1.05 14.90
N LEU A 67 1.09 0.90 14.89
CA LEU A 67 1.80 -0.17 15.60
C LEU A 67 1.65 -0.08 17.13
N VAL A 68 1.62 1.13 17.70
CA VAL A 68 1.35 1.37 19.14
C VAL A 68 -0.13 1.20 19.48
N MET A 69 -1.05 1.49 18.56
CA MET A 69 -2.49 1.30 18.77
C MET A 69 -2.90 -0.18 18.87
N ILE A 70 -2.14 -1.11 18.28
CA ILE A 70 -2.40 -2.56 18.37
C ILE A 70 -2.34 -3.08 19.83
N PRO A 71 -1.23 -2.95 20.60
CA PRO A 71 -1.19 -3.39 21.99
C PRO A 71 -2.16 -2.62 22.90
N VAL A 72 -2.43 -1.34 22.62
CA VAL A 72 -3.46 -0.56 23.34
C VAL A 72 -4.86 -1.15 23.12
N PHE A 73 -5.21 -1.47 21.87
CA PHE A 73 -6.48 -2.16 21.54
C PHE A 73 -6.58 -3.53 22.21
N ILE A 74 -5.50 -4.32 22.18
CA ILE A 74 -5.45 -5.64 22.83
C ILE A 74 -5.70 -5.50 24.34
N TRP A 75 -5.02 -4.56 25.01
CA TRP A 75 -5.20 -4.30 26.43
C TRP A 75 -6.64 -3.86 26.77
N LEU A 76 -7.20 -2.90 26.02
CA LEU A 76 -8.58 -2.43 26.20
C LEU A 76 -9.63 -3.53 26.00
N MET A 77 -9.37 -4.53 25.16
CA MET A 77 -10.24 -5.69 24.98
C MET A 77 -10.25 -6.65 26.19
N PHE A 78 -9.16 -6.72 26.95
CA PHE A 78 -9.09 -7.46 28.23
C PHE A 78 -9.65 -6.67 29.42
N VAL A 79 -9.64 -5.34 29.37
CA VAL A 79 -10.30 -4.49 30.38
C VAL A 79 -11.82 -4.58 30.19
N SER A 80 -12.45 -5.50 30.92
CA SER A 80 -13.84 -5.95 30.74
C SER A 80 -14.93 -4.99 31.24
N ASN A 81 -14.78 -3.68 31.00
CA ASN A 81 -15.78 -2.66 31.34
C ASN A 81 -16.29 -1.88 30.10
N SER A 82 -17.45 -1.22 30.25
CA SER A 82 -18.13 -0.52 29.14
C SER A 82 -17.29 0.63 28.53
N PRO A 83 -16.69 1.55 29.32
CA PRO A 83 -15.79 2.58 28.78
C PRO A 83 -14.62 2.02 27.97
N ALA A 84 -13.97 0.96 28.44
CA ALA A 84 -12.85 0.34 27.74
C ALA A 84 -13.29 -0.31 26.42
N ARG A 85 -14.51 -0.85 26.33
CA ARG A 85 -15.05 -1.39 25.08
C ARG A 85 -15.32 -0.31 24.03
N TRP A 86 -15.84 0.84 24.45
CA TRP A 86 -15.96 2.03 23.58
C TRP A 86 -14.59 2.57 23.15
N ALA A 87 -13.60 2.59 24.06
CA ALA A 87 -12.23 2.96 23.72
C ALA A 87 -11.60 1.97 22.72
N ALA A 88 -11.79 0.66 22.89
CA ALA A 88 -11.31 -0.36 21.95
C ALA A 88 -11.91 -0.18 20.55
N LEU A 89 -13.23 0.09 20.46
CA LEU A 89 -13.90 0.42 19.20
C LEU A 89 -13.27 1.67 18.54
N ALA A 90 -13.06 2.74 19.31
CA ALA A 90 -12.46 3.98 18.81
C ALA A 90 -11.02 3.79 18.33
N VAL A 91 -10.18 3.08 19.11
CA VAL A 91 -8.80 2.76 18.74
C VAL A 91 -8.75 1.90 17.47
N PHE A 92 -9.58 0.85 17.37
CA PHE A 92 -9.64 0.03 16.15
C PHE A 92 -10.10 0.83 14.92
N ALA A 93 -11.12 1.68 15.07
CA ALA A 93 -11.63 2.53 13.99
C ALA A 93 -10.58 3.54 13.51
N LEU A 94 -9.88 4.22 14.43
CA LEU A 94 -8.83 5.19 14.11
C LEU A 94 -7.59 4.52 13.49
N ALA A 95 -7.16 3.37 14.00
CA ALA A 95 -6.05 2.61 13.43
C ALA A 95 -6.38 2.10 12.01
N SER A 96 -7.61 1.64 11.78
CA SER A 96 -8.10 1.23 10.45
C SER A 96 -8.26 2.42 9.48
N LEU A 97 -8.65 3.60 9.97
CA LEU A 97 -8.83 4.80 9.15
C LEU A 97 -7.50 5.43 8.76
N THR A 98 -6.54 5.50 9.70
CA THR A 98 -5.20 6.04 9.45
C THR A 98 -4.44 5.25 8.40
N ASP A 99 -4.55 3.92 8.36
CA ASP A 99 -3.98 3.09 7.28
C ASP A 99 -4.45 3.53 5.88
N LYS A 100 -5.78 3.61 5.70
CA LYS A 100 -6.42 4.00 4.44
C LYS A 100 -6.04 5.42 3.99
N LEU A 101 -5.89 6.34 4.94
CA LEU A 101 -5.47 7.72 4.66
C LEU A 101 -3.98 7.77 4.28
N ASP A 102 -3.12 7.16 5.07
CA ASP A 102 -1.67 7.18 4.90
C ASP A 102 -1.23 6.50 3.60
N GLY A 103 -1.80 5.31 3.30
CA GLY A 103 -1.59 4.60 2.04
C GLY A 103 -2.03 5.38 0.80
N SER A 104 -2.76 6.51 0.95
CA SER A 104 -3.04 7.47 -0.11
C SER A 104 -2.08 8.67 -0.10
N LEU A 105 -1.75 9.23 1.08
CA LEU A 105 -0.85 10.38 1.23
C LEU A 105 0.60 10.05 0.85
N ALA A 106 1.13 8.92 1.32
CA ALA A 106 2.51 8.50 1.02
C ALA A 106 2.73 8.32 -0.49
N ARG A 107 1.74 7.74 -1.19
CA ARG A 107 1.76 7.54 -2.65
C ARG A 107 1.58 8.84 -3.42
N GLY A 108 0.73 9.75 -2.95
CA GLY A 108 0.52 11.05 -3.58
C GLY A 108 1.66 12.07 -3.39
N ARG A 109 2.57 11.83 -2.43
CA ARG A 109 3.69 12.73 -2.10
C ARG A 109 5.08 12.10 -2.22
N ASN A 110 5.15 10.86 -2.71
CA ASN A 110 6.40 10.09 -2.88
C ASN A 110 7.22 9.90 -1.57
N LEU A 111 6.57 9.92 -0.40
CA LEU A 111 7.19 9.85 0.93
C LEU A 111 7.48 8.40 1.40
N VAL A 112 7.72 7.48 0.46
CA VAL A 112 7.67 6.03 0.71
C VAL A 112 9.04 5.49 1.16
N THR A 113 9.24 5.41 2.47
CA THR A 113 10.47 4.86 3.10
C THR A 113 10.52 3.33 3.04
N ASP A 114 11.72 2.74 3.08
CA ASP A 114 11.88 1.28 3.10
C ASP A 114 11.38 0.63 4.41
N PHE A 115 11.42 1.37 5.52
CA PHE A 115 10.77 0.95 6.77
C PHE A 115 9.25 0.84 6.61
N GLY A 116 8.59 1.87 6.05
CA GLY A 116 7.13 1.85 5.82
C GLY A 116 6.69 0.70 4.92
N LYS A 117 7.43 0.46 3.81
CA LYS A 117 7.19 -0.68 2.88
C LYS A 117 7.16 -2.04 3.58
N LEU A 118 7.93 -2.21 4.66
CA LEU A 118 7.97 -3.44 5.46
C LEU A 118 6.95 -3.43 6.62
N ALA A 119 6.77 -2.29 7.29
CA ALA A 119 5.95 -2.16 8.48
C ALA A 119 4.44 -2.12 8.18
N ASP A 120 3.99 -1.42 7.13
CA ASP A 120 2.56 -1.30 6.80
C ASP A 120 1.88 -2.68 6.56
N PRO A 121 2.44 -3.61 5.74
CA PRO A 121 1.83 -4.92 5.50
C PRO A 121 1.82 -5.85 6.71
N ILE A 122 2.61 -5.53 7.75
CA ILE A 122 2.62 -6.23 9.04
C ILE A 122 1.55 -5.62 9.95
N ALA A 123 1.49 -4.29 10.07
CA ALA A 123 0.54 -3.58 10.94
C ALA A 123 -0.93 -3.79 10.52
N ASP A 124 -1.24 -3.69 9.23
CA ASP A 124 -2.58 -3.96 8.65
C ASP A 124 -3.11 -5.35 9.09
N LYS A 125 -2.32 -6.40 8.84
CA LYS A 125 -2.68 -7.77 9.20
C LYS A 125 -2.70 -7.99 10.71
N ALA A 126 -1.75 -7.44 11.45
CA ALA A 126 -1.65 -7.63 12.89
C ALA A 126 -2.88 -7.07 13.63
N LEU A 127 -3.34 -5.86 13.27
CA LEU A 127 -4.53 -5.25 13.85
C LEU A 127 -5.79 -6.09 13.57
N VAL A 128 -6.01 -6.48 12.31
CA VAL A 128 -7.20 -7.24 11.89
C VAL A 128 -7.21 -8.65 12.49
N LEU A 129 -6.07 -9.35 12.50
CA LEU A 129 -5.97 -10.70 13.08
C LEU A 129 -6.09 -10.69 14.60
N ALA A 130 -5.49 -9.71 15.30
CA ALA A 130 -5.66 -9.56 16.74
C ALA A 130 -7.13 -9.32 17.12
N ALA A 131 -7.83 -8.47 16.37
CA ALA A 131 -9.26 -8.24 16.58
C ALA A 131 -10.11 -9.49 16.35
N PHE A 132 -9.84 -10.29 15.30
CA PHE A 132 -10.53 -11.57 15.09
C PHE A 132 -10.30 -12.55 16.25
N VAL A 133 -9.07 -12.72 16.73
CA VAL A 133 -8.76 -13.59 17.87
C VAL A 133 -9.45 -13.13 19.15
N LEU A 134 -9.43 -11.82 19.44
CA LEU A 134 -10.06 -11.26 20.64
C LEU A 134 -11.60 -11.31 20.59
N LEU A 135 -12.20 -11.23 19.40
CA LEU A 135 -13.63 -11.48 19.22
C LEU A 135 -13.99 -12.97 19.31
N ALA A 136 -13.11 -13.88 18.89
CA ALA A 136 -13.30 -15.32 19.05
C ALA A 136 -13.21 -15.78 20.52
N LEU A 137 -12.43 -15.07 21.35
CA LEU A 137 -12.39 -15.27 22.80
C LEU A 137 -13.63 -14.76 23.54
N GLN A 138 -14.53 -13.99 22.89
CA GLN A 138 -15.71 -13.43 23.53
C GLN A 138 -16.81 -14.50 23.73
N PRO A 139 -17.37 -14.65 24.96
CA PRO A 139 -18.52 -15.53 25.20
C PRO A 139 -19.69 -15.25 24.24
N GLY A 140 -20.29 -16.31 23.70
CA GLY A 140 -21.38 -16.24 22.74
C GLY A 140 -20.97 -16.10 21.27
N LEU A 141 -19.69 -15.82 20.96
CA LEU A 141 -19.18 -15.70 19.59
C LEU A 141 -18.35 -16.92 19.14
N TRP A 142 -18.67 -18.14 19.59
CA TRP A 142 -17.89 -19.36 19.30
C TRP A 142 -17.57 -19.57 17.80
N TRP A 143 -18.48 -19.17 16.91
CA TRP A 143 -18.33 -19.28 15.46
C TRP A 143 -17.24 -18.35 14.87
N MET A 144 -16.82 -17.30 15.59
CA MET A 144 -15.68 -16.45 15.21
C MET A 144 -14.38 -17.25 15.10
N TRP A 145 -14.21 -18.38 15.81
CA TRP A 145 -13.01 -19.22 15.65
C TRP A 145 -12.86 -19.75 14.22
N ILE A 146 -13.95 -20.20 13.60
CA ILE A 146 -13.96 -20.68 12.21
C ILE A 146 -13.58 -19.55 11.25
N VAL A 147 -14.15 -18.36 11.45
CA VAL A 147 -13.84 -17.16 10.66
C VAL A 147 -12.36 -16.76 10.83
N THR A 148 -11.86 -16.73 12.06
CA THR A 148 -10.49 -16.39 12.42
C THR A 148 -9.49 -17.32 11.76
N VAL A 149 -9.68 -18.64 11.88
CA VAL A 149 -8.77 -19.64 11.30
C VAL A 149 -8.78 -19.57 9.78
N LEU A 150 -9.94 -19.48 9.13
CA LEU A 150 -10.03 -19.36 7.66
C LEU A 150 -9.37 -18.06 7.15
N VAL A 151 -9.55 -16.95 7.87
CA VAL A 151 -8.89 -15.68 7.55
C VAL A 151 -7.37 -15.77 7.73
N PHE A 152 -6.90 -16.33 8.85
CA PHE A 152 -5.49 -16.46 9.17
C PHE A 152 -4.75 -17.37 8.18
N VAL A 153 -5.28 -18.57 7.92
CA VAL A 153 -4.72 -19.53 6.96
C VAL A 153 -4.63 -18.90 5.56
N ARG A 154 -5.66 -18.15 5.13
CA ARG A 154 -5.62 -17.42 3.86
C ARG A 154 -4.57 -16.31 3.86
N GLU A 155 -4.47 -15.49 4.91
CA GLU A 155 -3.48 -14.40 4.94
C GLU A 155 -2.04 -14.91 4.91
N ILE A 156 -1.72 -15.92 5.71
CA ILE A 156 -0.38 -16.52 5.69
C ILE A 156 -0.15 -17.25 4.37
N GLY A 157 -1.08 -18.10 3.92
CA GLY A 157 -0.95 -18.88 2.68
C GLY A 157 -0.76 -18.04 1.42
N ILE A 158 -1.55 -16.97 1.25
CA ILE A 158 -1.41 -16.06 0.09
C ILE A 158 -0.16 -15.17 0.21
N THR A 159 0.32 -14.88 1.42
CA THR A 159 1.62 -14.21 1.62
C THR A 159 2.78 -15.11 1.21
N LEU A 160 2.80 -16.37 1.66
CA LEU A 160 3.81 -17.36 1.30
C LEU A 160 3.80 -17.68 -0.21
N LEU A 161 2.61 -17.85 -0.81
CA LEU A 161 2.46 -18.04 -2.25
C LEU A 161 3.03 -16.86 -3.05
N ARG A 162 2.80 -15.62 -2.59
CA ARG A 162 3.38 -14.43 -3.22
C ARG A 162 4.90 -14.42 -3.14
N LEU A 163 5.48 -14.75 -1.98
CA LEU A 163 6.93 -14.83 -1.79
C LEU A 163 7.58 -15.91 -2.65
N ALA A 164 6.96 -17.10 -2.75
CA ALA A 164 7.45 -18.18 -3.61
C ALA A 164 7.45 -17.80 -5.10
N MET A 165 6.44 -17.05 -5.57
CA MET A 165 6.30 -16.64 -6.96
C MET A 165 7.23 -15.48 -7.38
N VAL A 166 7.90 -14.76 -6.46
CA VAL A 166 8.75 -13.58 -6.78
C VAL A 166 9.81 -13.90 -7.84
N LYS A 167 10.36 -15.12 -7.84
CA LYS A 167 11.39 -15.57 -8.79
C LYS A 167 10.85 -16.11 -10.12
N ILE A 168 9.53 -16.20 -10.28
CA ILE A 168 8.85 -16.86 -11.41
C ILE A 168 8.00 -15.85 -12.19
N ALA A 169 7.10 -15.15 -11.51
CA ALA A 169 6.19 -14.19 -12.13
C ALA A 169 5.61 -13.18 -11.13
N VAL A 170 5.48 -11.92 -11.56
CA VAL A 170 4.83 -10.86 -10.77
C VAL A 170 3.31 -11.05 -10.79
N MET A 171 2.75 -11.60 -9.71
CA MET A 171 1.30 -11.76 -9.55
C MET A 171 0.55 -10.43 -9.34
N PRO A 172 -0.27 -9.95 -10.29
CA PRO A 172 -0.98 -8.67 -10.18
C PRO A 172 -2.05 -8.70 -9.07
N ALA A 173 -2.27 -7.56 -8.43
CA ALA A 173 -3.19 -7.43 -7.30
C ALA A 173 -4.65 -7.67 -7.71
N SER A 174 -5.33 -8.62 -7.06
CA SER A 174 -6.74 -8.91 -7.35
C SER A 174 -7.68 -7.85 -6.73
N ARG A 175 -8.64 -7.37 -7.53
CA ARG A 175 -9.59 -6.31 -7.12
C ARG A 175 -10.41 -6.67 -5.88
N GLY A 176 -10.68 -7.95 -5.67
CA GLY A 176 -11.40 -8.46 -4.50
C GLY A 176 -10.67 -8.25 -3.16
N GLY A 177 -9.35 -8.00 -3.16
CA GLY A 177 -8.61 -7.67 -1.94
C GLY A 177 -9.19 -6.46 -1.20
N LYS A 178 -9.56 -5.39 -1.93
CA LYS A 178 -10.17 -4.19 -1.32
C LYS A 178 -11.54 -4.47 -0.71
N LEU A 179 -12.34 -5.33 -1.34
CA LEU A 179 -13.66 -5.71 -0.82
C LEU A 179 -13.51 -6.55 0.46
N LYS A 180 -12.56 -7.48 0.51
CA LYS A 180 -12.23 -8.26 1.71
C LYS A 180 -11.92 -7.34 2.90
N THR A 181 -10.97 -6.42 2.75
CA THR A 181 -10.54 -5.54 3.85
C THR A 181 -11.70 -4.71 4.40
N VAL A 182 -12.55 -4.17 3.51
CA VAL A 182 -13.75 -3.41 3.92
C VAL A 182 -14.74 -4.28 4.69
N THR A 183 -15.11 -5.48 4.19
CA THR A 183 -16.10 -6.31 4.89
C THR A 183 -15.58 -6.86 6.21
N GLN A 184 -14.28 -7.13 6.33
CA GLN A 184 -13.64 -7.50 7.60
C GLN A 184 -13.66 -6.37 8.63
N ILE A 185 -13.26 -5.15 8.24
CA ILE A 185 -13.30 -3.98 9.13
C ILE A 185 -14.73 -3.70 9.60
N VAL A 186 -15.73 -3.76 8.71
CA VAL A 186 -17.14 -3.57 9.09
C VAL A 186 -17.62 -4.67 10.05
N LEU A 187 -17.27 -5.94 9.82
CA LEU A 187 -17.62 -7.04 10.72
C LEU A 187 -17.02 -6.86 12.12
N ILE A 188 -15.75 -6.47 12.20
CA ILE A 188 -15.07 -6.21 13.47
C ILE A 188 -15.71 -5.01 14.20
N LEU A 189 -15.96 -3.89 13.50
CA LEU A 189 -16.60 -2.72 14.08
C LEU A 189 -18.00 -3.05 14.62
N VAL A 190 -18.81 -3.79 13.87
CA VAL A 190 -20.14 -4.25 14.33
C VAL A 190 -20.03 -5.14 15.57
N LEU A 191 -19.06 -6.05 15.65
CA LEU A 191 -18.89 -6.94 16.81
C LEU A 191 -18.21 -6.28 18.02
N LEU A 192 -17.55 -5.13 17.84
CA LEU A 192 -16.94 -4.34 18.93
C LEU A 192 -17.95 -3.41 19.65
N VAL A 193 -19.02 -2.98 18.98
CA VAL A 193 -20.05 -2.11 19.59
C VAL A 193 -20.75 -2.85 20.75
N PRO A 194 -20.88 -2.25 21.95
CA PRO A 194 -21.58 -2.85 23.08
C PRO A 194 -23.10 -2.71 22.95
N TRP A 195 -23.69 -3.43 21.98
CA TRP A 195 -25.10 -3.33 21.62
C TRP A 195 -26.11 -3.45 22.77
N PRO A 196 -25.94 -4.30 23.81
CA PRO A 196 -26.87 -4.34 24.93
C PRO A 196 -26.98 -3.03 25.72
N ALA A 197 -25.95 -2.17 25.68
CA ALA A 197 -25.96 -0.85 26.30
C ALA A 197 -26.42 0.27 25.35
N LEU A 198 -26.23 0.10 24.03
CA LEU A 198 -26.63 1.10 23.02
C LEU A 198 -28.08 0.94 22.56
N ALA A 199 -28.55 -0.30 22.42
CA ALA A 199 -29.88 -0.66 21.94
C ALA A 199 -30.36 -1.95 22.65
N PRO A 200 -30.91 -1.83 23.87
CA PRO A 200 -31.44 -2.97 24.62
C PRO A 200 -32.43 -3.79 23.80
N GLY A 201 -32.30 -5.13 23.84
CA GLY A 201 -33.13 -6.05 23.07
C GLY A 201 -32.76 -6.23 21.59
N ALA A 202 -31.94 -5.37 20.98
CA ALA A 202 -31.58 -5.48 19.56
C ALA A 202 -30.57 -6.62 19.25
N TRP A 203 -29.89 -7.15 20.27
CA TRP A 203 -28.81 -8.14 20.12
C TRP A 203 -29.14 -9.37 19.27
N PRO A 204 -30.31 -10.04 19.37
CA PRO A 204 -30.59 -11.24 18.57
C PRO A 204 -30.57 -10.96 17.05
N ALA A 205 -31.20 -9.87 16.61
CA ALA A 205 -31.20 -9.47 15.20
C ALA A 205 -29.79 -9.08 14.71
N ILE A 206 -29.04 -8.38 15.55
CA ILE A 206 -27.66 -7.95 15.26
C ILE A 206 -26.71 -9.16 15.22
N HIS A 207 -26.92 -10.17 16.05
CA HIS A 207 -26.15 -11.42 16.02
C HIS A 207 -26.37 -12.17 14.70
N VAL A 208 -27.63 -12.32 14.26
CA VAL A 208 -27.95 -12.93 12.95
C VAL A 208 -27.33 -12.13 11.81
N ALA A 209 -27.45 -10.79 11.81
CA ALA A 209 -26.81 -9.94 10.81
C ALA A 209 -25.28 -10.07 10.79
N SER A 210 -24.66 -10.21 11.97
CA SER A 210 -23.21 -10.42 12.11
C SER A 210 -22.76 -11.78 11.57
N VAL A 211 -23.56 -12.84 11.77
CA VAL A 211 -23.31 -14.17 11.19
C VAL A 211 -23.41 -14.12 9.66
N VAL A 212 -24.44 -13.47 9.10
CA VAL A 212 -24.59 -13.31 7.64
C VAL A 212 -23.42 -12.52 7.05
N LEU A 213 -23.01 -11.43 7.70
CA LEU A 213 -21.83 -10.65 7.30
C LEU A 213 -20.53 -11.47 7.41
N ALA A 214 -20.41 -12.36 8.40
CA ALA A 214 -19.28 -13.25 8.55
C ALA A 214 -19.20 -14.32 7.45
N VAL A 215 -20.34 -14.90 7.06
CA VAL A 215 -20.43 -15.81 5.90
C VAL A 215 -19.98 -15.09 4.62
N LEU A 216 -20.39 -13.83 4.43
CA LEU A 216 -19.93 -12.99 3.32
C LEU A 216 -18.42 -12.72 3.37
N VAL A 217 -17.87 -12.37 4.55
CA VAL A 217 -16.42 -12.20 4.76
C VAL A 217 -15.63 -13.47 4.44
N VAL A 218 -16.11 -14.64 4.87
CA VAL A 218 -15.50 -15.94 4.56
C VAL A 218 -15.59 -16.23 3.06
N GLY A 219 -16.74 -16.04 2.42
CA GLY A 219 -16.93 -16.25 0.99
C GLY A 219 -15.98 -15.40 0.12
N ILE A 220 -15.86 -14.11 0.43
CA ILE A 220 -14.90 -13.20 -0.24
C ILE A 220 -13.45 -13.63 0.04
N THR A 221 -13.15 -14.03 1.28
CA THR A 221 -11.80 -14.48 1.68
C THR A 221 -11.37 -15.74 0.93
N VAL A 222 -12.23 -16.75 0.85
CA VAL A 222 -11.99 -18.01 0.14
C VAL A 222 -11.93 -17.78 -1.37
N GLY A 223 -12.91 -17.09 -1.95
CA GLY A 223 -12.94 -16.80 -3.39
C GLY A 223 -11.67 -16.08 -3.86
N THR A 224 -11.28 -14.99 -3.18
CA THR A 224 -10.05 -14.27 -3.51
C THR A 224 -8.78 -15.09 -3.24
N GLY A 225 -8.80 -16.06 -2.33
CA GLY A 225 -7.71 -17.02 -2.12
C GLY A 225 -7.57 -17.97 -3.31
N LEU A 226 -8.68 -18.58 -3.75
CA LEU A 226 -8.72 -19.46 -4.92
C LEU A 226 -8.27 -18.74 -6.20
N ASP A 227 -8.63 -17.48 -6.37
CA ASP A 227 -8.20 -16.69 -7.55
C ASP A 227 -6.68 -16.44 -7.58
N TYR A 228 -6.03 -16.24 -6.42
CA TYR A 228 -4.57 -16.17 -6.35
C TYR A 228 -3.90 -17.51 -6.66
N VAL A 229 -4.46 -18.63 -6.18
CA VAL A 229 -3.94 -19.98 -6.49
C VAL A 229 -4.06 -20.29 -7.98
N ARG A 230 -5.22 -20.01 -8.59
CA ARG A 230 -5.46 -20.12 -10.04
C ARG A 230 -4.47 -19.28 -10.85
N GLN A 231 -4.19 -18.05 -10.40
CA GLN A 231 -3.24 -17.15 -11.04
C GLN A 231 -1.81 -17.69 -10.99
N ALA A 232 -1.35 -18.20 -9.84
CA ALA A 232 -0.01 -18.79 -9.69
C ALA A 232 0.20 -20.01 -10.61
N ILE A 233 -0.79 -20.92 -10.67
CA ILE A 233 -0.75 -22.09 -11.56
C ILE A 233 -0.66 -21.65 -13.03
N ARG A 234 -1.51 -20.70 -13.45
CA ARG A 234 -1.52 -20.19 -14.83
C ARG A 234 -0.18 -19.57 -15.23
N LEU A 235 0.42 -18.77 -14.36
CA LEU A 235 1.72 -18.13 -14.63
C LEU A 235 2.84 -19.17 -14.72
N THR A 236 2.88 -20.15 -13.82
CA THR A 236 3.88 -21.22 -13.83
C THR A 236 3.87 -22.01 -15.15
N HIS A 237 2.67 -22.32 -15.67
CA HIS A 237 2.50 -22.99 -16.97
C HIS A 237 2.84 -22.11 -18.20
N GLN A 238 2.99 -20.79 -18.02
CA GLN A 238 3.41 -19.86 -19.07
C GLN A 238 4.93 -19.65 -19.09
N THR A 239 5.60 -19.76 -17.94
CA THR A 239 7.07 -19.70 -17.83
C THR A 239 7.76 -21.01 -18.24
N SER A 240 7.02 -22.12 -18.34
CA SER A 240 7.53 -23.44 -18.71
C SER A 240 7.33 -23.78 -20.21
N ARG A 241 7.33 -22.76 -21.08
CA ARG A 241 7.17 -22.87 -22.55
C ARG A 241 8.03 -21.83 -23.25
#